data_AF-K1GP54-F1
#
_entry.id   AF-K1GP54-F1
#
_cell.length_a   1.000
_cell.length_b   1.000
_cell.length_c   1.000
_cell.angle_alpha   90.00
_cell.angle_beta   90.00
_cell.angle_gamma   90.00
#
_symmetry.space_group_name_H-M   'P 1'
#
loop_
_entity.id
_entity.type
_entity.pdbx_description
1 polymer ?
#
loop_
_entity_poly.entity_id
_entity_poly.type
_entity_poly.pdbx_seq_one_letter_code
_entity_poly.pdbx_strand_id
1 'polypeptide(L)'
;MNTRIISYVISNLFKLMMFLLLFPLAVSVYYQEGLKLSMAYIIPIIILGISSYFLSNKAPENQSFFSKEGLVIVALSWLLISFFGALPFVISGDIPNMIDVFF
;
A
#
# COMPACT_ATOMS: atom_id res chain seq x y z
N MET A 1 -15.29 5.18 -18.65
CA MET A 1 -14.17 5.09 -17.68
C MET A 1 -14.17 3.68 -17.13
N ASN A 2 -13.15 2.88 -17.44
CA ASN A 2 -13.07 1.48 -17.05
C ASN A 2 -12.62 1.38 -15.58
N THR A 3 -13.57 1.36 -14.64
CA THR A 3 -13.24 1.26 -13.20
C THR A 3 -12.71 -0.11 -12.81
N ARG A 4 -12.98 -1.16 -13.60
CA ARG A 4 -12.47 -2.51 -13.37
C ARG A 4 -10.96 -2.58 -13.56
N ILE A 5 -10.42 -1.95 -14.61
CA ILE A 5 -8.96 -1.93 -14.82
C ILE A 5 -8.25 -1.09 -13.75
N ILE A 6 -8.85 0.03 -13.35
CA ILE A 6 -8.31 0.86 -12.25
C ILE A 6 -8.27 0.04 -10.95
N SER A 7 -9.38 -0.60 -10.56
CA SER A 7 -9.44 -1.43 -9.36
C SER A 7 -8.47 -2.62 -9.43
N TYR A 8 -8.30 -3.24 -10.60
CA TYR A 8 -7.34 -4.34 -10.80
C TYR A 8 -5.90 -3.90 -10.58
N VAL A 9 -5.51 -2.76 -11.17
CA VAL A 9 -4.14 -2.23 -11.01
C VAL A 9 -3.88 -1.80 -9.57
N ILE A 10 -4.82 -1.11 -8.93
CA ILE A 10 -4.70 -0.69 -7.53
C ILE A 10 -4.66 -1.91 -6.59
N SER A 11 -5.41 -2.98 -6.86
CA SER A 11 -5.31 -4.22 -6.08
C SER A 11 -3.91 -4.81 -6.15
N ASN A 12 -3.33 -4.88 -7.35
CA ASN A 12 -1.98 -5.40 -7.53
C ASN A 12 -0.92 -4.50 -6.88
N LEU A 13 -1.13 -3.18 -6.90
CA LEU A 13 -0.29 -2.24 -6.16
C LEU A 13 -0.32 -2.51 -4.64
N PHE A 14 -1.50 -2.76 -4.08
CA PHE A 14 -1.63 -3.11 -2.66
C PHE A 14 -0.93 -4.42 -2.30
N LYS A 15 -1.01 -5.45 -3.17
CA LYS A 15 -0.25 -6.69 -2.97
C LYS A 15 1.25 -6.45 -3.00
N LEU A 16 1.72 -5.61 -3.92
CA LEU A 16 3.14 -5.26 -4.03
C LEU A 16 3.61 -4.52 -2.77
N MET A 17 2.85 -3.52 -2.31
CA MET A 17 3.13 -2.79 -1.07
C MET A 17 3.15 -3.71 0.14
N MET A 18 2.15 -4.59 0.27
CA MET A 18 2.07 -5.59 1.32
C MET A 18 3.32 -6.48 1.33
N PHE A 19 3.73 -6.96 0.16
CA PHE A 19 4.95 -7.77 0.00
C PHE A 19 6.21 -6.99 0.38
N LEU A 20 6.33 -5.74 -0.05
CA LEU A 20 7.49 -4.88 0.27
C LEU A 20 7.58 -4.58 1.76
N LEU A 21 6.46 -4.41 2.46
CA LEU A 21 6.44 -4.18 3.91
C LEU A 21 6.77 -5.42 4.74
N LEU A 22 6.75 -6.63 4.16
CA LEU A 22 7.22 -7.84 4.85
C LEU A 22 8.73 -7.81 5.10
N PHE A 23 9.51 -7.13 4.26
CA PHE A 23 10.95 -7.00 4.43
C PHE A 23 11.33 -6.24 5.72
N PRO A 24 10.86 -4.99 5.94
CA PRO A 24 11.17 -4.28 7.18
C PRO A 24 10.56 -4.95 8.42
N LEU A 25 9.41 -5.64 8.28
CA LEU A 25 8.89 -6.49 9.37
C LEU A 25 9.84 -7.64 9.71
N ALA A 26 10.38 -8.34 8.71
CA ALA A 26 11.34 -9.42 8.93
C ALA A 26 12.61 -8.90 9.61
N VAL A 27 13.09 -7.73 9.19
CA VAL A 27 14.24 -7.04 9.82
C VAL A 27 13.92 -6.66 11.26
N SER A 28 12.75 -6.08 11.55
CA SER A 28 12.38 -5.68 12.92
C SER A 28 12.31 -6.87 13.87
N VAL A 29 11.82 -8.01 13.38
CA VAL A 29 11.78 -9.27 14.16
C VAL A 29 13.18 -9.85 14.34
N TYR A 30 14.00 -9.85 13.29
CA TYR A 30 15.37 -10.39 13.35
C TYR A 30 16.25 -9.63 14.35
N TYR A 31 16.19 -8.29 14.34
CA TYR A 31 16.94 -7.44 15.26
C TYR A 31 16.26 -7.24 16.63
N GLN A 32 15.06 -7.80 16.84
CA GLN A 32 14.30 -7.67 18.08
C GLN A 32 14.04 -6.21 18.49
N GLU A 33 13.72 -5.35 17.52
CA GLU A 33 13.42 -3.92 17.66
C GLU A 33 12.15 -3.61 18.50
N GLY A 34 11.51 -4.66 19.05
CA GLY A 34 10.34 -4.56 19.91
C GLY A 34 9.01 -4.80 19.21
N LEU A 35 8.00 -5.11 20.03
CA LEU A 35 6.65 -5.41 19.56
C LEU A 35 5.99 -4.20 18.91
N LYS A 36 6.27 -2.99 19.40
CA LYS A 36 5.67 -1.75 18.88
C LYS A 36 6.04 -1.51 17.41
N LEU A 37 7.32 -1.61 17.07
CA LEU A 37 7.78 -1.42 15.69
C LEU A 37 7.28 -2.54 14.78
N SER A 38 7.30 -3.78 15.25
CA SER A 38 6.77 -4.93 14.48
C SER A 38 5.27 -4.78 14.20
N MET A 39 4.49 -4.35 15.20
CA MET A 39 3.06 -4.05 15.03
C MET A 39 2.81 -2.90 14.06
N ALA A 40 3.69 -1.90 14.01
CA ALA A 40 3.60 -0.78 13.09
C ALA A 40 3.67 -1.19 11.62
N TYR A 41 4.36 -2.29 11.29
CA TYR A 41 4.36 -2.87 9.93
C TYR A 41 3.21 -3.86 9.71
N ILE A 42 2.85 -4.67 10.71
CA ILE A 42 1.76 -5.66 10.61
C ILE A 42 0.41 -4.98 10.30
N ILE A 43 0.11 -3.84 10.94
CA ILE A 43 -1.17 -3.16 10.77
C ILE A 43 -1.39 -2.72 9.30
N PRO A 44 -0.48 -1.97 8.66
CA PRO A 44 -0.59 -1.64 7.23
C PRO A 44 -0.66 -2.86 6.31
N ILE A 45 0.10 -3.92 6.60
CA ILE A 45 0.08 -5.19 5.82
C ILE A 45 -1.33 -5.79 5.83
N ILE A 46 -1.98 -5.87 6.99
CA ILE A 46 -3.35 -6.38 7.13
C ILE A 46 -4.34 -5.49 6.38
N ILE A 47 -4.24 -4.16 6.53
CA ILE A 47 -5.14 -3.22 5.86
C ILE A 47 -5.02 -3.34 4.34
N LEU A 48 -3.79 -3.41 3.82
CA LEU A 48 -3.52 -3.60 2.39
C LEU A 48 -4.03 -4.95 1.88
N GLY A 49 -3.85 -6.02 2.65
CA GLY A 49 -4.35 -7.35 2.33
C GLY A 49 -5.88 -7.40 2.24
N ILE A 50 -6.57 -6.86 3.24
CA ILE A 50 -8.04 -6.76 3.26
C ILE A 50 -8.52 -5.90 2.09
N SER A 51 -7.89 -4.73 1.89
CA SER A 51 -8.25 -3.81 0.80
C SER A 51 -8.06 -4.48 -0.56
N SER A 52 -6.93 -5.15 -0.79
CA SER A 52 -6.66 -5.88 -2.03
C SER A 52 -7.67 -7.02 -2.28
N TYR A 53 -8.12 -7.70 -1.22
CA TYR A 53 -9.13 -8.75 -1.34
C TYR A 53 -10.49 -8.22 -1.81
N PHE A 54 -10.90 -7.05 -1.33
CA PHE A 54 -12.14 -6.40 -1.78
C PHE A 54 -12.04 -5.76 -3.18
N LEU A 55 -10.84 -5.43 -3.65
CA LEU A 55 -10.61 -4.94 -5.00
C LEU A 55 -10.57 -6.08 -6.03
N SER A 56 -10.83 -5.75 -7.31
CA SER A 56 -10.91 -6.76 -8.37
C SER A 56 -9.59 -7.49 -8.58
N ASN A 57 -9.58 -8.81 -8.36
CA ASN A 57 -8.42 -9.68 -8.66
C ASN A 57 -8.44 -10.27 -10.08
N LYS A 58 -9.54 -10.08 -10.82
CA LYS A 58 -9.68 -10.58 -12.19
C LYS A 58 -9.20 -9.52 -13.17
N ALA A 59 -8.27 -9.92 -14.05
CA ALA A 59 -7.87 -9.11 -15.18
C ALA A 59 -9.10 -8.87 -16.09
N PRO A 60 -9.42 -7.61 -16.45
CA PRO A 60 -10.53 -7.33 -17.34
C PRO A 60 -10.24 -7.84 -18.77
N GLU A 61 -11.25 -8.44 -19.41
CA GLU A 61 -11.15 -8.94 -20.81
C GLU A 61 -10.83 -7.82 -21.81
N ASN A 62 -11.38 -6.62 -21.59
CA ASN A 62 -11.02 -5.43 -22.35
C ASN A 62 -9.91 -4.66 -21.61
N GLN A 63 -8.67 -4.89 -22.04
CA GLN A 63 -7.49 -4.12 -21.63
C GLN A 63 -7.33 -2.82 -22.43
N SER A 64 -8.40 -2.32 -23.08
CA SER A 64 -8.37 -1.04 -23.77
C SER A 64 -8.02 0.07 -22.77
N PHE A 65 -6.73 0.39 -22.72
CA PHE A 65 -6.12 1.30 -21.77
C PHE A 65 -6.20 2.69 -22.37
N PHE A 66 -7.23 3.44 -21.99
CA PHE A 66 -7.36 4.83 -22.43
C PHE A 66 -6.51 5.73 -21.54
N SER A 67 -5.99 6.83 -22.09
CA SER A 67 -5.07 7.74 -21.41
C SER A 67 -5.64 8.30 -20.09
N LYS A 68 -6.97 8.44 -19.98
CA LYS A 68 -7.64 8.93 -18.77
C LYS A 68 -7.47 7.98 -17.59
N GLU A 69 -7.67 6.67 -17.80
CA GLU A 69 -7.51 5.63 -16.79
C GLU A 69 -6.06 5.56 -16.31
N GLY A 70 -5.10 5.69 -17.24
CA GLY A 70 -3.67 5.74 -16.90
C GLY A 70 -3.33 6.90 -15.97
N LEU A 71 -3.81 8.11 -16.27
CA LEU A 71 -3.59 9.28 -15.42
C LEU A 71 -4.17 9.10 -14.01
N VAL A 72 -5.38 8.56 -13.91
CA VAL A 72 -6.04 8.27 -12.62
C VAL A 72 -5.25 7.24 -11.83
N ILE A 73 -4.82 6.15 -12.48
CA ILE A 73 -4.03 5.09 -11.84
C ILE A 73 -2.72 5.67 -11.29
N VAL A 74 -1.99 6.46 -12.07
CA VAL A 74 -0.71 7.04 -11.64
C VAL A 74 -0.90 7.96 -10.44
N ALA A 75 -1.85 8.89 -10.50
CA ALA A 75 -2.12 9.82 -9.42
C ALA A 75 -2.54 9.10 -8.12
N LEU A 76 -3.45 8.12 -8.23
CA LEU A 76 -3.86 7.31 -7.09
C LEU A 76 -2.72 6.44 -6.55
N SER A 77 -1.89 5.88 -7.42
CA SER A 77 -0.78 5.03 -7.01
C SER A 77 0.21 5.81 -6.14
N TRP A 78 0.62 7.00 -6.58
CA TRP A 78 1.51 7.85 -5.78
C TRP A 78 0.92 8.22 -4.43
N LEU A 79 -0.35 8.65 -4.41
CA LEU A 79 -1.02 9.01 -3.16
C LEU A 79 -1.08 7.82 -2.19
N LEU A 80 -1.46 6.64 -2.68
CA LEU A 80 -1.62 5.45 -1.85
C LEU A 80 -0.27 4.89 -1.37
N ILE A 81 0.76 4.89 -2.22
CA ILE A 81 2.12 4.48 -1.82
C ILE A 81 2.62 5.37 -0.70
N SER A 82 2.52 6.70 -0.84
CA SER A 82 2.92 7.64 0.21
C SER A 82 2.11 7.44 1.49
N PHE A 83 0.79 7.30 1.38
CA PHE A 83 -0.08 7.09 2.54
C PHE A 83 0.26 5.81 3.32
N PHE A 84 0.30 4.67 2.65
CA PHE A 84 0.55 3.39 3.31
C PHE A 84 2.02 3.21 3.73
N GLY A 85 2.96 3.80 2.99
CA GLY A 85 4.38 3.83 3.35
C GLY A 85 4.67 4.70 4.57
N ALA A 86 3.85 5.72 4.82
CA ALA A 86 3.94 6.60 5.99
C ALA A 86 3.46 5.94 7.30
N LEU A 87 2.50 5.01 7.22
CA LEU A 87 1.84 4.45 8.40
C LEU A 87 2.79 3.82 9.43
N PRO A 88 3.82 3.03 9.05
CA PRO A 88 4.73 2.45 10.03
C PRO A 88 5.41 3.51 10.90
N PHE A 89 5.83 4.65 10.34
CA PHE A 89 6.51 5.72 11.07
C PHE A 89 5.60 6.44 12.05
N VAL A 90 4.33 6.65 11.67
CA VAL A 90 3.34 7.29 12.54
C VAL A 90 2.92 6.34 13.67
N ILE A 91 2.74 5.05 13.37
CA ILE A 91 2.31 4.04 14.36
C ILE A 91 3.46 3.69 15.32
N SER A 92 4.71 3.58 14.82
CA SER A 92 5.88 3.39 15.68
C SER A 92 6.11 4.62 16.59
N GLY A 93 5.70 5.80 16.14
CA GLY A 93 5.88 7.07 16.83
C GLY A 93 7.28 7.67 16.62
N ASP A 94 8.03 7.15 15.66
CA ASP A 94 9.36 7.69 15.30
C ASP A 94 9.21 9.08 14.68
N ILE A 95 8.13 9.30 13.91
CA ILE A 95 7.78 10.61 13.36
C ILE A 95 6.26 10.83 13.58
N PRO A 96 5.87 11.50 14.68
CA PRO A 96 4.47 11.64 15.06
C PRO A 96 3.68 12.64 14.20
N ASN A 97 4.36 13.55 13.48
CA ASN A 97 3.71 14.53 12.62
C ASN A 97 3.48 13.95 11.22
N MET A 98 2.21 13.74 10.87
CA MET A 98 1.82 13.15 9.59
C MET A 98 2.23 13.99 8.36
N ILE A 99 2.38 15.31 8.52
CA ILE A 99 2.87 16.17 7.43
C ILE A 99 4.35 15.86 7.15
N ASP A 100 5.15 15.70 8.19
CA ASP A 100 6.59 15.42 8.09
C ASP A 100 6.90 13.99 7.62
N VAL A 101 5.92 13.08 7.70
CA VAL A 101 6.06 11.72 7.14
C VAL A 101 5.64 11.68 5.66
N PHE A 102 4.72 12.57 5.25
CA PHE A 102 4.23 12.62 3.87
C PHE A 102 5.16 13.38 2.92
N PHE A 103 5.95 14.31 3.43
CA PHE A 103 6.85 15.21 2.68
C PHE A 103 8.30 15.03 3.10
#